data_AF-A0A9N9YF17-F1
#
_entry.id   AF-A0A9N9YF17-F1
#
_cell.length_a   1.000
_cell.length_b   1.000
_cell.length_c   1.000
_cell.angle_alpha   90.00
_cell.angle_beta   90.00
_cell.angle_gamma   90.00
#
_symmetry.space_group_name_H-M   'P 1'
#
loop_
_entity.id
_entity.type
_entity.pdbx_description
1 polymer ?
#
loop_
_entity_poly.entity_id
_entity_poly.type
_entity_poly.pdbx_seq_one_letter_code
_entity_poly.pdbx_strand_id
1 'polypeptide(L)'
;MLSSTALLSLLFAGIATAAPAVPVVTRDIEVSNATVSDDVGIAATFSDKYVFYTGDGGHFTSGWPNMDFWGTWDQMWTANAALMRQSCGWNGWGAENSETEIGYIKSALTTVSSEAGIDKRFILAVMMQESKGCVRVPTTYNGVTNPGLMQSHNGAGTCAGVNPCSQAKVLQMIRDGSTGTSSGDGLKQTFAKTSKVIGSTGSRALYAAARMYNSGSVDYANLNNGYSSEPCYVTDVANRLTGWTLAASKCYL
;
A
#
# COMPACT_ATOMS: atom_id res chain seq x y z
N MET A 1 30.33 -74.30 27.54
CA MET A 1 29.03 -73.61 27.45
C MET A 1 29.00 -72.96 26.08
N LEU A 2 28.39 -73.61 25.08
CA LEU A 2 27.08 -73.24 24.46
C LEU A 2 27.08 -71.76 23.99
N SER A 3 26.81 -71.38 22.75
CA SER A 3 26.20 -72.05 21.60
C SER A 3 26.38 -71.17 20.34
N SER A 4 26.44 -71.83 19.18
CA SER A 4 26.14 -71.42 17.80
C SER A 4 25.20 -70.21 17.64
N THR A 5 25.30 -69.40 16.59
CA THR A 5 24.72 -69.74 15.27
C THR A 5 25.10 -68.72 14.19
N ALA A 6 25.36 -69.24 12.99
CA ALA A 6 25.43 -68.51 11.73
C ALA A 6 24.01 -68.11 11.27
N LEU A 7 23.86 -66.94 10.64
CA LEU A 7 22.65 -66.60 9.89
C LEU A 7 22.94 -66.46 8.40
N LEU A 8 22.03 -67.10 7.68
CA LEU A 8 21.95 -67.43 6.26
C LEU A 8 21.54 -66.20 5.43
N SER A 9 22.27 -65.92 4.35
CA SER A 9 21.86 -64.91 3.35
C SER A 9 20.91 -65.55 2.34
N LEU A 10 19.64 -65.16 2.35
CA LEU A 10 18.65 -65.49 1.32
C LEU A 10 18.46 -64.28 0.40
N LEU A 11 18.92 -64.39 -0.85
CA LEU A 11 18.52 -63.48 -1.93
C LEU A 11 17.06 -63.75 -2.29
N PHE A 12 16.21 -62.72 -2.19
CA PHE A 12 14.91 -62.71 -2.85
C PHE A 12 15.04 -62.01 -4.21
N ALA A 13 14.85 -62.78 -5.28
CA ALA A 13 14.58 -62.24 -6.61
C ALA A 13 13.13 -61.77 -6.66
N GLY A 14 12.92 -60.46 -6.65
CA GLY A 14 11.60 -59.86 -6.89
C GLY A 14 11.24 -59.92 -8.36
N ILE A 15 10.17 -60.64 -8.70
CA ILE A 15 9.56 -60.64 -10.03
C ILE A 15 8.70 -59.37 -10.13
N ALA A 16 9.05 -58.45 -11.03
CA ALA A 16 8.24 -57.29 -11.35
C ALA A 16 7.05 -57.72 -12.23
N THR A 17 5.84 -57.68 -11.70
CA THR A 17 4.62 -57.84 -12.50
C THR A 17 4.18 -56.48 -13.04
N ALA A 18 4.15 -56.32 -14.36
CA ALA A 18 3.62 -55.14 -15.02
C ALA A 18 2.11 -55.00 -14.76
N ALA A 19 1.68 -53.81 -14.33
CA ALA A 19 0.26 -53.48 -14.17
C ALA A 19 -0.41 -53.34 -15.55
N PRO A 20 -1.68 -53.72 -15.73
CA PRO A 20 -2.37 -53.60 -17.00
C PRO A 20 -2.66 -52.12 -17.32
N ALA A 21 -2.47 -51.74 -18.58
CA ALA A 21 -2.78 -50.40 -19.07
C ALA A 21 -4.30 -50.18 -19.10
N VAL A 22 -4.76 -49.11 -18.45
CA VAL A 22 -6.14 -48.63 -18.53
C VAL A 22 -6.29 -47.78 -19.80
N PRO A 23 -7.26 -48.04 -20.69
CA PRO A 23 -7.45 -47.23 -21.88
C PRO A 23 -8.01 -45.86 -21.50
N VAL A 24 -7.27 -44.80 -21.81
CA VAL A 24 -7.73 -43.42 -21.72
C VAL A 24 -8.63 -43.14 -22.92
N VAL A 25 -9.92 -42.94 -22.68
CA VAL A 25 -10.84 -42.42 -23.70
C VAL A 25 -10.64 -40.90 -23.76
N THR A 26 -9.91 -40.43 -24.77
CA THR A 26 -9.89 -39.01 -25.12
C THR A 26 -11.19 -38.66 -25.82
N ARG A 27 -12.04 -37.88 -25.14
CA ARG A 27 -13.12 -37.17 -25.84
C ARG A 27 -12.53 -35.85 -26.31
N ASP A 28 -12.48 -35.66 -27.62
CA ASP A 28 -12.16 -34.36 -28.21
C ASP A 28 -13.29 -33.40 -27.83
N ILE A 29 -13.03 -32.55 -26.82
CA ILE A 29 -13.86 -31.40 -26.56
C ILE A 29 -13.48 -30.39 -27.65
N GLU A 30 -14.37 -30.19 -28.63
CA GLU A 30 -14.29 -29.02 -29.51
C GLU A 30 -14.40 -27.78 -28.62
N VAL A 31 -13.26 -27.17 -28.32
CA VAL A 31 -13.20 -25.85 -27.71
C VAL A 31 -13.64 -24.87 -28.79
N SER A 32 -14.93 -24.54 -28.79
CA SER A 32 -15.41 -23.38 -29.53
C SER A 32 -14.57 -22.18 -29.08
N ASN A 33 -13.94 -21.51 -30.04
CA ASN A 33 -13.12 -20.32 -29.84
C ASN A 33 -14.02 -19.12 -29.46
N ALA A 34 -14.75 -19.26 -28.36
CA ALA A 34 -15.42 -18.17 -27.71
C ALA A 34 -14.31 -17.27 -27.18
N THR A 35 -14.15 -16.10 -27.80
CA THR A 35 -13.42 -15.01 -27.20
C THR A 35 -14.01 -14.79 -25.81
N VAL A 36 -13.29 -15.24 -24.78
CA VAL A 36 -13.55 -14.80 -23.43
C VAL A 36 -13.24 -13.31 -23.49
N SER A 37 -14.28 -12.48 -23.59
CA SER A 37 -14.12 -11.08 -23.25
C SER A 37 -13.62 -11.08 -21.81
N ASP A 38 -12.42 -10.55 -21.59
CA ASP A 38 -11.87 -10.18 -20.27
C ASP A 38 -12.72 -9.11 -19.55
N ASP A 39 -13.95 -8.89 -20.01
CA ASP A 39 -14.91 -7.89 -19.54
C ASP A 39 -15.97 -8.50 -18.62
N VAL A 40 -15.59 -9.52 -17.83
CA VAL A 40 -16.24 -9.70 -16.52
C VAL A 40 -15.70 -8.56 -15.65
N GLY A 41 -16.33 -7.40 -15.77
CA GLY A 41 -15.90 -6.15 -15.20
C GLY A 41 -15.45 -6.28 -13.74
N ILE A 42 -14.13 -6.17 -13.53
CA ILE A 42 -13.53 -5.67 -12.28
C ILE A 42 -13.81 -4.15 -12.22
N ALA A 43 -15.10 -3.78 -12.37
CA ALA A 43 -15.59 -2.43 -12.52
C ALA A 43 -16.40 -1.98 -11.28
N ALA A 44 -16.12 -2.55 -10.11
CA ALA A 44 -16.82 -2.22 -8.85
C ALA A 44 -15.93 -1.88 -7.64
N THR A 45 -14.60 -2.03 -7.70
CA THR A 45 -13.71 -1.71 -6.55
C THR A 45 -13.24 -0.26 -6.55
N PHE A 46 -12.79 0.25 -7.70
CA PHE A 46 -12.28 1.61 -7.83
C PHE A 46 -13.37 2.61 -8.22
N SER A 47 -13.82 3.42 -7.26
CA SER A 47 -14.86 4.43 -7.47
C SER A 47 -14.76 5.50 -6.39
N ASP A 48 -15.25 6.71 -6.69
CA ASP A 48 -15.31 7.79 -5.70
C ASP A 48 -16.44 7.52 -4.69
N LYS A 49 -16.11 6.73 -3.67
CA LYS A 49 -17.00 6.34 -2.59
C LYS A 49 -16.23 6.28 -1.28
N TYR A 50 -16.92 6.52 -0.18
CA TYR A 50 -16.37 6.37 1.16
C TYR A 50 -17.04 5.22 1.91
N VAL A 51 -16.22 4.32 2.45
CA VAL A 51 -16.60 3.22 3.35
C VAL A 51 -15.90 3.47 4.69
N PHE A 52 -16.67 3.61 5.77
CA PHE A 52 -16.07 3.78 7.09
C PHE A 52 -15.61 2.42 7.63
N TYR A 53 -14.31 2.16 7.53
CA TYR A 53 -13.71 0.93 8.04
C TYR A 53 -13.38 1.08 9.53
N THR A 54 -13.63 0.02 10.30
CA THR A 54 -13.34 -0.08 11.73
C THR A 54 -12.52 -1.33 12.03
N GLY A 55 -11.85 -1.40 13.19
CA GLY A 55 -11.18 -2.62 13.65
C GLY A 55 -9.72 -2.73 13.21
N ASP A 56 -9.27 -3.95 13.01
CA ASP A 56 -7.83 -4.32 13.01
C ASP A 56 -7.12 -4.20 11.65
N GLY A 57 -7.78 -3.66 10.64
CA GLY A 57 -7.25 -3.58 9.27
C GLY A 57 -7.35 -4.88 8.47
N GLY A 58 -7.95 -5.94 9.01
CA GLY A 58 -8.06 -7.22 8.34
C GLY A 58 -9.22 -7.28 7.35
N HIS A 59 -8.99 -7.93 6.20
CA HIS A 59 -10.03 -8.10 5.17
C HIS A 59 -11.17 -9.01 5.62
N PHE A 60 -10.84 -10.22 6.08
CA PHE A 60 -11.84 -11.21 6.48
C PHE A 60 -12.48 -10.92 7.84
N THR A 61 -11.80 -10.17 8.71
CA THR A 61 -12.26 -9.82 10.06
C THR A 61 -13.05 -8.52 10.08
N SER A 62 -12.61 -7.54 9.29
CA SER A 62 -13.03 -6.14 9.44
C SER A 62 -13.44 -5.49 8.11
N GLY A 63 -13.42 -6.24 7.00
CA GLY A 63 -13.87 -5.77 5.68
C GLY A 63 -12.92 -4.83 4.94
N TRP A 64 -11.71 -4.61 5.47
CA TRP A 64 -10.73 -3.71 4.85
C TRP A 64 -10.26 -4.25 3.48
N PRO A 65 -9.98 -3.41 2.48
CA PRO A 65 -9.60 -3.90 1.16
C PRO A 65 -8.19 -4.52 1.22
N ASN A 66 -8.01 -5.73 0.69
CA ASN A 66 -6.67 -6.28 0.44
C ASN A 66 -6.03 -5.60 -0.79
N MET A 67 -4.73 -5.80 -0.98
CA MET A 67 -3.98 -5.16 -2.08
C MET A 67 -4.53 -5.46 -3.48
N ASP A 68 -5.20 -6.61 -3.65
CA ASP A 68 -5.86 -7.02 -4.90
C ASP A 68 -7.16 -6.25 -5.17
N PHE A 69 -7.75 -5.62 -4.15
CA PHE A 69 -8.93 -4.77 -4.27
C PHE A 69 -8.58 -3.29 -4.43
N TRP A 70 -7.31 -2.91 -4.29
CA TRP A 70 -6.85 -1.56 -4.57
C TRP A 70 -6.95 -1.26 -6.06
N GLY A 71 -7.11 0.01 -6.40
CA GLY A 71 -7.01 0.46 -7.79
C GLY A 71 -5.65 0.09 -8.40
N THR A 72 -5.61 0.01 -9.72
CA THR A 72 -4.34 -0.03 -10.44
C THR A 72 -3.60 1.29 -10.25
N TRP A 73 -2.30 1.29 -10.51
CA TRP A 73 -1.50 2.52 -10.46
C TRP A 73 -2.09 3.62 -11.35
N ASP A 74 -2.52 3.28 -12.58
CA ASP A 74 -3.03 4.28 -13.53
C ASP A 74 -4.39 4.82 -13.12
N GLN A 75 -5.27 3.99 -12.54
CA GLN A 75 -6.54 4.44 -11.97
C GLN A 75 -6.31 5.43 -10.82
N MET A 76 -5.48 5.05 -9.84
CA MET A 76 -5.15 5.90 -8.70
C MET A 76 -4.45 7.19 -9.14
N TRP A 77 -3.48 7.09 -10.05
CA TRP A 77 -2.74 8.26 -10.53
C TRP A 77 -3.66 9.23 -11.25
N THR A 78 -4.51 8.75 -12.17
CA THR A 78 -5.43 9.59 -12.94
C THR A 78 -6.39 10.33 -12.03
N ALA A 79 -6.99 9.63 -11.05
CA ALA A 79 -7.93 10.21 -10.11
C ALA A 79 -7.27 11.30 -9.23
N ASN A 80 -6.07 11.05 -8.72
CA ASN A 80 -5.40 11.98 -7.80
C ASN A 80 -4.68 13.13 -8.51
N ALA A 81 -4.13 12.92 -9.71
CA ALA A 81 -3.48 13.98 -10.48
C ALA A 81 -4.45 15.11 -10.83
N ALA A 82 -5.74 14.80 -11.05
CA ALA A 82 -6.78 15.81 -11.23
C ALA A 82 -6.93 16.73 -10.00
N LEU A 83 -6.83 16.17 -8.80
CA LEU A 83 -6.89 16.93 -7.55
C LEU A 83 -5.62 17.76 -7.31
N MET A 84 -4.45 17.21 -7.63
CA MET A 84 -3.16 17.89 -7.44
C MET A 84 -3.04 19.21 -8.21
N ARG A 85 -3.81 19.39 -9.29
CA ARG A 85 -3.85 20.64 -10.07
C ARG A 85 -4.54 21.81 -9.35
N GLN A 86 -5.36 21.51 -8.36
CA GLN A 86 -6.22 22.50 -7.68
C GLN A 86 -6.02 22.51 -6.16
N SER A 87 -5.27 21.55 -5.62
CA SER A 87 -5.20 21.35 -4.18
C SER A 87 -4.47 22.47 -3.47
N CYS A 88 -3.53 23.17 -4.10
CA CYS A 88 -2.85 24.28 -3.44
C CYS A 88 -3.79 25.48 -3.26
N GLY A 89 -4.57 25.84 -4.28
CA GLY A 89 -5.53 26.93 -4.21
C GLY A 89 -6.72 26.59 -3.31
N TRP A 90 -7.27 25.37 -3.41
CA TRP A 90 -8.36 24.93 -2.54
C TRP A 90 -8.03 25.01 -1.05
N ASN A 91 -6.77 24.79 -0.68
CA ASN A 91 -6.31 24.86 0.71
C ASN A 91 -5.69 26.23 1.08
N GLY A 92 -5.58 27.17 0.14
CA GLY A 92 -4.94 28.47 0.38
C GLY A 92 -3.43 28.41 0.66
N TRP A 93 -2.75 27.38 0.14
CA TRP A 93 -1.32 27.12 0.40
C TRP A 93 -0.36 27.74 -0.63
N GLY A 94 -0.90 28.40 -1.66
CA GLY A 94 -0.13 29.13 -2.65
C GLY A 94 -0.55 28.79 -4.08
N ALA A 95 0.36 29.02 -5.02
CA ALA A 95 0.13 28.74 -6.43
C ALA A 95 -0.13 27.25 -6.68
N GLU A 96 -0.97 26.96 -7.68
CA GLU A 96 -1.24 25.59 -8.09
C GLU A 96 0.00 24.86 -8.58
N ASN A 97 -0.01 23.53 -8.44
CA ASN A 97 1.00 22.70 -9.06
C ASN A 97 0.90 22.80 -10.58
N SER A 98 2.03 23.06 -11.23
CA SER A 98 2.16 22.92 -12.68
C SER A 98 2.15 21.44 -13.10
N GLU A 99 1.84 21.15 -14.37
CA GLU A 99 1.95 19.79 -14.90
C GLU A 99 3.38 19.23 -14.77
N THR A 100 4.40 20.09 -14.84
CA THR A 100 5.79 19.71 -14.62
C THR A 100 6.02 19.21 -13.19
N GLU A 101 5.50 19.91 -12.18
CA GLU A 101 5.61 19.49 -10.78
C GLU A 101 4.82 18.22 -10.48
N ILE A 102 3.63 18.07 -11.08
CA ILE A 102 2.84 16.83 -11.03
C ILE A 102 3.63 15.67 -11.67
N GLY A 103 4.32 15.94 -12.78
CA GLY A 103 5.26 15.00 -13.40
C GLY A 103 6.39 14.59 -12.46
N TYR A 104 6.98 15.56 -11.73
CA TYR A 104 8.00 15.26 -10.72
C TYR A 104 7.48 14.37 -9.59
N ILE A 105 6.24 14.58 -9.15
CA ILE A 105 5.60 13.72 -8.14
C ILE A 105 5.49 12.28 -8.67
N LYS A 106 5.04 12.09 -9.93
CA LYS A 106 4.91 10.76 -10.54
C LYS A 106 6.25 10.00 -10.57
N SER A 107 7.29 10.69 -11.01
CA SER A 107 8.64 10.15 -11.09
C SER A 107 9.19 9.82 -9.70
N ALA A 108 9.04 10.74 -8.74
CA ALA A 108 9.48 10.55 -7.37
C ALA A 108 8.79 9.36 -6.68
N LEU A 109 7.47 9.19 -6.81
CA LEU A 109 6.75 8.05 -6.27
C LEU A 109 7.26 6.71 -6.86
N THR A 110 7.57 6.70 -8.16
CA THR A 110 8.13 5.50 -8.81
C THR A 110 9.52 5.18 -8.27
N THR A 111 10.42 6.16 -8.24
CA THR A 111 11.78 6.00 -7.69
C THR A 111 11.76 5.53 -6.23
N VAL A 112 11.02 6.26 -5.38
CA VAL A 112 11.02 6.04 -3.94
C VAL A 112 10.32 4.74 -3.56
N SER A 113 9.33 4.28 -4.33
CA SER A 113 8.71 2.97 -4.10
C SER A 113 9.72 1.82 -4.15
N SER A 114 10.67 1.88 -5.09
CA SER A 114 11.77 0.93 -5.20
C SER A 114 12.73 1.05 -4.01
N GLU A 115 13.13 2.28 -3.65
CA GLU A 115 14.07 2.54 -2.55
C GLU A 115 13.53 2.10 -1.18
N ALA A 116 12.23 2.35 -0.95
CA ALA A 116 11.54 2.03 0.29
C ALA A 116 11.11 0.56 0.37
N GLY A 117 10.90 -0.10 -0.78
CA GLY A 117 10.28 -1.42 -0.84
C GLY A 117 8.79 -1.38 -0.47
N ILE A 118 8.11 -0.27 -0.77
CA ILE A 118 6.68 -0.04 -0.46
C ILE A 118 5.93 0.20 -1.77
N ASP A 119 4.74 -0.39 -1.90
CA ASP A 119 3.90 -0.21 -3.09
C ASP A 119 3.61 1.28 -3.33
N LYS A 120 3.95 1.78 -4.53
CA LYS A 120 3.73 3.19 -4.92
C LYS A 120 2.28 3.65 -4.78
N ARG A 121 1.30 2.75 -4.90
CA ARG A 121 -0.12 3.03 -4.65
C ARG A 121 -0.35 3.46 -3.21
N PHE A 122 0.30 2.77 -2.26
CA PHE A 122 0.24 3.09 -0.84
C PHE A 122 0.95 4.40 -0.53
N ILE A 123 2.14 4.64 -1.10
CA ILE A 123 2.85 5.91 -0.91
C ILE A 123 2.01 7.08 -1.45
N LEU A 124 1.38 6.93 -2.63
CA LEU A 124 0.46 7.93 -3.18
C LEU A 124 -0.73 8.20 -2.23
N ALA A 125 -1.37 7.15 -1.70
CA ALA A 125 -2.50 7.31 -0.78
C ALA A 125 -2.11 8.07 0.49
N VAL A 126 -0.96 7.75 1.10
CA VAL A 126 -0.42 8.45 2.27
C VAL A 126 -0.08 9.90 1.92
N MET A 127 0.65 10.15 0.83
CA MET A 127 0.98 11.51 0.38
C MET A 127 -0.27 12.37 0.16
N MET A 128 -1.30 11.80 -0.46
CA MET A 128 -2.59 12.48 -0.65
C MET A 128 -3.32 12.69 0.67
N GLN A 129 -3.15 11.82 1.67
CA GLN A 129 -3.72 12.07 3.00
C GLN A 129 -3.03 13.24 3.69
N GLU A 130 -1.69 13.28 3.65
CA GLU A 130 -0.86 14.29 4.31
C GLU A 130 -0.99 15.70 3.71
N SER A 131 -0.97 15.81 2.37
CA SER A 131 -0.81 17.12 1.71
C SER A 131 -1.81 17.40 0.61
N LYS A 132 -2.77 16.50 0.37
CA LYS A 132 -3.64 16.55 -0.82
C LYS A 132 -2.85 16.69 -2.14
N GLY A 133 -1.56 16.32 -2.12
CA GLY A 133 -0.61 16.44 -3.22
C GLY A 133 -0.16 17.87 -3.57
N CYS A 134 -0.40 18.87 -2.72
CA CYS A 134 0.14 20.21 -2.95
C CYS A 134 1.62 20.30 -2.55
N VAL A 135 2.52 20.64 -3.49
CA VAL A 135 3.97 20.74 -3.17
C VAL A 135 4.29 21.89 -2.22
N ARG A 136 3.39 22.88 -2.12
CA ARG A 136 3.51 24.05 -1.23
C ARG A 136 2.82 23.87 0.12
N VAL A 137 2.39 22.66 0.45
CA VAL A 137 1.80 22.35 1.76
C VAL A 137 2.63 22.97 2.89
N PRO A 138 2.01 23.70 3.83
CA PRO A 138 2.70 24.27 4.97
C PRO A 138 3.39 23.20 5.80
N THR A 139 4.45 23.61 6.47
CA THR A 139 5.09 22.77 7.47
C THR A 139 4.28 22.80 8.75
N THR A 140 3.89 21.63 9.26
CA THR A 140 3.20 21.54 10.55
C THR A 140 4.18 21.41 11.71
N TYR A 141 3.75 21.78 12.92
CA TYR A 141 4.54 21.69 14.14
C TYR A 141 3.71 21.13 15.29
N ASN A 142 4.17 20.04 15.90
CA ASN A 142 3.55 19.38 17.04
C ASN A 142 4.60 18.92 18.08
N GLY A 143 5.62 19.74 18.29
CA GLY A 143 6.83 19.41 19.06
C GLY A 143 8.00 18.97 18.18
N VAL A 144 7.71 18.60 16.93
CA VAL A 144 8.68 18.41 15.84
C VAL A 144 8.15 19.08 14.58
N THR A 145 9.03 19.31 13.61
CA THR A 145 8.71 20.01 12.36
C THR A 145 8.43 18.98 11.27
N ASN A 146 7.27 19.06 10.61
CA ASN A 146 6.84 18.05 9.63
C ASN A 146 6.61 18.70 8.26
N PRO A 147 7.64 18.86 7.41
CA PRO A 147 7.49 19.55 6.13
C PRO A 147 7.09 18.64 4.97
N GLY A 148 6.64 19.29 3.89
CA GLY A 148 6.58 18.72 2.55
C GLY A 148 5.41 17.77 2.30
N LEU A 149 5.40 17.19 1.09
CA LEU A 149 4.30 16.36 0.56
C LEU A 149 3.88 15.19 1.45
N MET A 150 4.78 14.68 2.28
CA MET A 150 4.51 13.57 3.21
C MET A 150 4.54 13.98 4.68
N GLN A 151 4.63 15.29 4.98
CA GLN A 151 4.69 15.82 6.35
C GLN A 151 5.69 15.04 7.23
N SER A 152 6.92 14.91 6.73
CA SER A 152 7.89 13.93 7.23
C SER A 152 8.55 14.41 8.53
N HIS A 153 8.71 13.54 9.52
CA HIS A 153 9.29 13.88 10.82
C HIS A 153 10.70 14.51 10.69
N ASN A 154 10.81 15.81 10.98
CA ASN A 154 12.02 16.63 10.79
C ASN A 154 12.65 16.44 9.40
N GLY A 155 11.82 16.36 8.36
CA GLY A 155 12.25 16.28 6.97
C GLY A 155 13.01 17.51 6.48
N ALA A 156 13.81 17.33 5.43
CA ALA A 156 14.54 18.41 4.76
C ALA A 156 13.81 18.91 3.51
N GLY A 157 12.96 18.08 2.90
CA GLY A 157 12.19 18.44 1.71
C GLY A 157 11.06 19.43 2.02
N THR A 158 11.06 20.59 1.36
CA THR A 158 9.93 21.53 1.38
C THR A 158 9.91 22.46 0.18
N CYS A 159 8.69 22.75 -0.29
CA CYS A 159 8.39 23.84 -1.22
C CYS A 159 7.32 24.80 -0.66
N ALA A 160 7.09 24.82 0.65
CA ALA A 160 6.27 25.85 1.29
C ALA A 160 6.82 27.25 0.93
N GLY A 161 5.98 28.11 0.36
CA GLY A 161 6.38 29.44 -0.11
C GLY A 161 7.31 29.46 -1.34
N VAL A 162 7.54 28.33 -2.01
CA VAL A 162 8.44 28.21 -3.17
C VAL A 162 7.63 27.93 -4.45
N ASN A 163 7.89 28.70 -5.50
CA ASN A 163 7.28 28.53 -6.81
C ASN A 163 8.24 28.98 -7.95
N PRO A 164 8.62 28.10 -8.89
CA PRO A 164 8.29 26.67 -8.98
C PRO A 164 9.09 25.81 -7.97
N CYS A 165 8.54 24.66 -7.63
CA CYS A 165 9.18 23.59 -6.87
C CYS A 165 10.04 22.73 -7.80
N SER A 166 11.33 22.57 -7.45
CA SER A 166 12.25 21.77 -8.27
C SER A 166 12.01 20.26 -8.11
N GLN A 167 12.37 19.49 -9.14
CA GLN A 167 12.30 18.01 -9.09
C GLN A 167 13.05 17.42 -7.89
N ALA A 168 14.22 17.98 -7.56
CA ALA A 168 15.02 17.52 -6.42
C ALA A 168 14.28 17.72 -5.08
N LYS A 169 13.57 18.85 -4.91
CA LYS A 169 12.77 19.09 -3.71
C LYS A 169 11.56 18.17 -3.63
N VAL A 170 10.86 17.94 -4.75
CA VAL A 170 9.75 16.98 -4.82
C VAL A 170 10.21 15.57 -4.45
N LEU A 171 11.34 15.12 -5.02
CA LEU A 171 11.94 13.84 -4.68
C LEU A 171 12.29 13.76 -3.19
N GLN A 172 12.93 14.79 -2.64
CA GLN A 172 13.29 14.82 -1.21
C GLN A 172 12.06 14.71 -0.30
N MET A 173 10.98 15.45 -0.60
CA MET A 173 9.75 15.42 0.20
C MET A 173 9.15 14.01 0.29
N ILE A 174 9.10 13.28 -0.82
CA ILE A 174 8.54 11.92 -0.87
C ILE A 174 9.53 10.90 -0.29
N ARG A 175 10.83 11.08 -0.53
CA ARG A 175 11.87 10.21 0.03
C ARG A 175 11.90 10.30 1.56
N ASP A 176 11.89 11.51 2.13
CA ASP A 176 11.88 11.70 3.58
C ASP A 176 10.74 10.94 4.27
N GLY A 177 9.53 11.00 3.72
CA GLY A 177 8.37 10.31 4.31
C GLY A 177 8.37 8.81 4.09
N SER A 178 8.95 8.34 2.98
CA SER A 178 8.92 6.91 2.64
C SER A 178 10.10 6.14 3.23
N THR A 179 11.29 6.73 3.21
CA THR A 179 12.54 6.09 3.69
C THR A 179 12.95 6.55 5.08
N GLY A 180 12.26 7.54 5.65
CA GLY A 180 12.60 8.13 6.94
C GLY A 180 13.69 9.18 6.84
N THR A 181 13.93 9.84 7.96
CA THR A 181 14.95 10.88 8.14
C THR A 181 15.96 10.42 9.19
N SER A 182 16.96 11.26 9.49
CA SER A 182 17.86 11.02 10.63
C SER A 182 17.15 11.10 11.99
N SER A 183 15.95 11.68 12.04
CA SER A 183 15.22 11.97 13.28
C SER A 183 13.98 11.10 13.47
N GLY A 184 13.53 10.39 12.44
CA GLY A 184 12.29 9.63 12.52
C GLY A 184 12.11 8.61 11.40
N ASP A 185 11.24 7.65 11.69
CA ASP A 185 10.85 6.60 10.77
C ASP A 185 10.03 7.14 9.59
N GLY A 186 10.25 6.55 8.42
CA GLY A 186 9.33 6.66 7.29
C GLY A 186 8.45 5.41 7.15
N LEU A 187 7.71 5.33 6.05
CA LEU A 187 6.87 4.17 5.71
C LEU A 187 7.64 2.85 5.72
N LYS A 188 8.89 2.83 5.25
CA LYS A 188 9.75 1.64 5.26
C LYS A 188 9.91 1.05 6.67
N GLN A 189 10.26 1.90 7.64
CA GLN A 189 10.53 1.48 9.01
C GLN A 189 9.24 1.08 9.73
N THR A 190 8.19 1.90 9.59
CA THR A 190 6.87 1.61 10.19
C THR A 190 6.28 0.31 9.64
N PHE A 191 6.42 0.05 8.35
CA PHE A 191 5.99 -1.20 7.73
C PHE A 191 6.80 -2.40 8.21
N ALA A 192 8.13 -2.28 8.34
CA ALA A 192 8.95 -3.36 8.88
C ALA A 192 8.55 -3.72 10.33
N LYS A 193 8.32 -2.70 11.18
CA LYS A 193 7.90 -2.88 12.58
C LYS A 193 6.54 -3.56 12.67
N THR A 194 5.56 -3.07 11.92
CA THR A 194 4.19 -3.60 11.95
C THR A 194 4.07 -4.98 11.32
N SER A 195 4.80 -5.25 10.24
CA SER A 195 4.89 -6.59 9.64
C SER A 195 5.43 -7.62 10.63
N LYS A 196 6.43 -7.25 11.43
CA LYS A 196 6.98 -8.12 12.49
C LYS A 196 5.94 -8.44 13.56
N VAL A 197 5.15 -7.46 14.00
CA VAL A 197 4.11 -7.66 15.02
C VAL A 197 2.95 -8.52 14.48
N ILE A 198 2.55 -8.28 13.23
CA ILE A 198 1.42 -8.99 12.61
C ILE A 198 1.81 -10.39 12.10
N GLY A 199 3.09 -10.62 11.78
CA GLY A 199 3.55 -11.87 11.19
C GLY A 199 3.23 -12.00 9.70
N SER A 200 3.00 -10.89 9.00
CA SER A 200 2.68 -10.84 7.57
C SER A 200 3.10 -9.50 6.97
N THR A 201 3.44 -9.50 5.68
CA THR A 201 3.77 -8.30 4.89
C THR A 201 2.60 -7.87 3.98
N GLY A 202 1.35 -8.19 4.36
CA GLY A 202 0.15 -7.85 3.59
C GLY A 202 -0.44 -6.46 3.90
N SER A 203 -1.61 -6.19 3.31
CA SER A 203 -2.42 -4.96 3.48
C SER A 203 -2.61 -4.56 4.95
N ARG A 204 -2.92 -5.51 5.85
CA ARG A 204 -3.11 -5.24 7.28
C ARG A 204 -1.87 -4.61 7.92
N ALA A 205 -0.67 -5.08 7.54
CA ALA A 205 0.57 -4.49 8.02
C ALA A 205 0.82 -3.10 7.44
N LEU A 206 0.44 -2.85 6.17
CA LEU A 206 0.48 -1.51 5.59
C LEU A 206 -0.50 -0.54 6.29
N TYR A 207 -1.72 -0.96 6.62
CA TYR A 207 -2.66 -0.13 7.37
C TYR A 207 -2.16 0.18 8.78
N ALA A 208 -1.60 -0.81 9.48
CA ALA A 208 -0.93 -0.58 10.76
C ALA A 208 0.28 0.37 10.60
N ALA A 209 1.02 0.27 9.50
CA ALA A 209 2.14 1.17 9.20
C ALA A 209 1.66 2.61 9.00
N ALA A 210 0.54 2.84 8.29
CA ALA A 210 -0.10 4.16 8.19
C ALA A 210 -0.47 4.73 9.56
N ARG A 211 -1.05 3.90 10.46
CA ARG A 211 -1.33 4.35 11.84
C ARG A 211 -0.06 4.73 12.59
N MET A 212 0.97 3.90 12.50
CA MET A 212 2.26 4.16 13.13
C MET A 212 2.93 5.41 12.57
N TYR A 213 2.83 5.65 11.26
CA TYR A 213 3.35 6.85 10.60
C TYR A 213 2.65 8.12 11.13
N ASN A 214 1.32 8.07 11.28
CA ASN A 214 0.52 9.21 11.71
C ASN A 214 0.59 9.52 13.22
N SER A 215 0.72 8.49 14.06
CA SER A 215 0.58 8.65 15.53
C SER A 215 1.78 8.17 16.33
N GLY A 216 2.77 7.55 15.68
CA GLY A 216 3.91 6.90 16.35
C GLY A 216 3.55 5.63 17.13
N SER A 217 2.27 5.28 17.24
CA SER A 217 1.75 4.15 18.01
C SER A 217 0.70 3.38 17.21
N VAL A 218 0.40 2.14 17.62
CA VAL A 218 -0.63 1.32 16.97
C VAL A 218 -1.39 0.52 18.01
N ASP A 219 -2.71 0.69 18.03
CA ASP A 219 -3.64 -0.27 18.61
C ASP A 219 -3.99 -1.31 17.54
N TYR A 220 -3.38 -2.50 17.63
CA TYR A 220 -3.52 -3.55 16.61
C TYR A 220 -4.91 -4.21 16.59
N ALA A 221 -5.79 -3.88 17.55
CA ALA A 221 -7.19 -4.29 17.54
C ALA A 221 -8.11 -3.22 16.93
N ASN A 222 -7.67 -1.95 16.92
CA ASN A 222 -8.47 -0.83 16.43
C ASN A 222 -7.60 0.26 15.78
N LEU A 223 -7.44 0.21 14.47
CA LEU A 223 -6.64 1.19 13.71
C LEU A 223 -7.27 2.60 13.65
N ASN A 224 -8.51 2.75 14.10
CA ASN A 224 -9.16 4.05 14.25
C ASN A 224 -8.84 4.71 15.60
N ASN A 225 -8.16 4.02 16.53
CA ASN A 225 -7.59 4.66 17.71
C ASN A 225 -6.47 5.60 17.27
N GLY A 226 -6.78 6.88 17.16
CA GLY A 226 -5.85 7.92 16.74
C GLY A 226 -4.82 8.31 17.80
N TYR A 227 -5.01 7.88 19.05
CA TYR A 227 -4.32 8.45 20.21
C TYR A 227 -4.50 9.97 20.26
N SER A 228 -3.41 10.72 20.02
CA SER A 228 -3.44 12.19 19.92
C SER A 228 -3.47 12.71 18.48
N SER A 229 -3.58 11.81 17.48
CA SER A 229 -3.60 12.13 16.06
C SER A 229 -4.98 11.83 15.44
N GLU A 230 -5.14 12.14 14.15
CA GLU A 230 -6.38 12.00 13.37
C GLU A 230 -6.96 10.55 13.44
N PRO A 231 -8.13 10.34 14.09
CA PRO A 231 -8.74 9.02 14.20
C PRO A 231 -9.11 8.40 12.84
N CYS A 232 -9.54 9.21 11.87
CA CYS A 232 -9.97 8.74 10.55
C CYS A 232 -8.81 8.40 9.61
N TYR A 233 -7.57 8.68 9.98
CA TYR A 233 -6.41 8.62 9.07
C TYR A 233 -6.30 7.32 8.25
N VAL A 234 -6.42 6.17 8.92
CA VAL A 234 -6.16 4.87 8.28
C VAL A 234 -7.34 4.43 7.41
N THR A 235 -8.58 4.72 7.84
CA THR A 235 -9.77 4.47 7.00
C THR A 235 -9.75 5.38 5.77
N ASP A 236 -9.32 6.63 5.90
CA ASP A 236 -9.13 7.53 4.75
C ASP A 236 -8.09 6.99 3.77
N VAL A 237 -6.95 6.50 4.25
CA VAL A 237 -5.92 5.84 3.42
C VAL A 237 -6.50 4.63 2.69
N ALA A 238 -7.25 3.76 3.37
CA ALA A 238 -7.92 2.61 2.75
C ALA A 238 -8.90 3.03 1.64
N ASN A 239 -9.68 4.09 1.87
CA ASN A 239 -10.62 4.61 0.87
C ASN A 239 -9.91 5.21 -0.35
N ARG A 240 -8.79 5.92 -0.16
CA ARG A 240 -7.97 6.45 -1.27
C ARG A 240 -7.45 5.33 -2.16
N LEU A 241 -7.08 4.19 -1.58
CA LEU A 241 -6.62 3.01 -2.32
C LEU A 241 -7.73 2.38 -3.18
N THR A 242 -8.99 2.64 -2.86
CA THR A 242 -10.17 2.18 -3.60
C THR A 242 -10.87 3.30 -4.40
N GLY A 243 -10.22 4.45 -4.58
CA GLY A 243 -10.68 5.50 -5.51
C GLY A 243 -11.43 6.67 -4.89
N TRP A 244 -11.51 6.76 -3.57
CA TRP A 244 -12.08 7.93 -2.90
C TRP A 244 -11.26 9.20 -3.18
N THR A 245 -11.94 10.23 -3.67
CA THR A 245 -11.36 11.54 -3.96
C THR A 245 -12.20 12.68 -3.40
N LEU A 246 -13.47 12.79 -3.82
CA LEU A 246 -14.34 13.93 -3.53
C LEU A 246 -15.67 13.55 -2.87
N ALA A 247 -16.06 12.28 -2.88
CA ALA A 247 -17.25 11.83 -2.18
C ALA A 247 -17.19 12.24 -0.71
N ALA A 248 -18.33 12.60 -0.13
CA ALA A 248 -18.37 13.02 1.27
C ALA A 248 -17.80 11.92 2.17
N SER A 249 -16.87 12.31 3.06
CA SER A 249 -16.40 11.41 4.12
C SER A 249 -17.59 10.97 4.97
N LYS A 250 -17.61 9.69 5.32
CA LYS A 250 -18.57 9.13 6.29
C LYS A 250 -17.88 8.77 7.61
N CYS A 251 -16.66 9.26 7.84
CA CYS A 251 -16.05 9.14 9.15
C CYS A 251 -16.81 10.01 10.15
N TYR A 252 -17.08 9.46 11.33
CA TYR A 252 -17.85 10.11 12.39
C TYR A 252 -17.11 10.12 13.75
N LEU A 253 -15.80 9.91 13.72
CA LEU A 253 -14.93 9.88 14.90
C LEU A 253 -14.38 11.25 15.28
#